data_AF-A0A3A9J904-F1
#
_entry.id   AF-A0A3A9J904-F1
#
_cell.length_a   1.000
_cell.length_b   1.000
_cell.length_c   1.000
_cell.angle_alpha   90.00
_cell.angle_beta   90.00
_cell.angle_gamma   90.00
#
_symmetry.space_group_name_H-M   'P 1'
#
loop_
_entity.id
_entity.type
_entity.pdbx_description
1 polymer ?
#
loop_
_entity_poly.entity_id
_entity_poly.type
_entity_poly.pdbx_seq_one_letter_code
_entity_poly.pdbx_strand_id
1 'polypeptide(L)' 'MPMAISDPNVAGNPIVYCNAAFLQMCGYDRKEVLGQDYFFLIG' A
#
# COMPACT_ATOMS: atom_id res chain seq x y z
N MET A 1 0.33 3.88 -14.74
CA MET A 1 1.11 4.44 -13.61
C MET A 1 0.66 3.75 -12.32
N PRO A 2 1.59 3.25 -11.50
CA PRO A 2 1.29 2.69 -10.18
C PRO A 2 0.79 3.78 -9.22
N MET A 3 -0.24 3.50 -8.44
CA MET A 3 -0.81 4.43 -7.44
C MET A 3 -1.26 3.69 -6.18
N ALA A 4 -1.00 4.31 -5.03
CA ALA A 4 -1.51 3.93 -3.72
C ALA A 4 -1.94 5.18 -2.93
N ILE A 5 -2.89 5.02 -2.01
CA ILE A 5 -3.38 6.07 -1.11
C ILE A 5 -3.32 5.52 0.30
N SER A 6 -2.80 6.32 1.23
CA SER A 6 -2.75 6.01 2.66
C SER A 6 -3.65 6.95 3.46
N ASP A 7 -4.09 6.52 4.65
CA ASP A 7 -4.88 7.35 5.56
C ASP A 7 -4.03 7.90 6.71
N PRO A 8 -3.70 9.21 6.72
CA PRO A 8 -2.89 9.81 7.76
C PRO A 8 -3.62 9.99 9.10
N ASN A 9 -4.94 9.79 9.15
CA ASN A 9 -5.71 9.89 10.40
C ASN A 9 -5.59 8.64 11.26
N VAL A 10 -5.05 7.55 10.71
CA VAL A 10 -4.79 6.31 11.43
C VAL A 10 -3.30 6.22 11.74
N ALA A 11 -2.97 5.89 13.00
CA ALA A 11 -1.60 5.70 13.42
C ALA A 11 -0.91 4.64 12.53
N GLY A 12 0.29 4.96 12.05
CA GLY A 12 1.02 4.13 11.08
C GLY A 12 0.84 4.55 9.61
N ASN A 13 -0.17 5.39 9.32
CA ASN A 13 -0.51 5.85 7.97
C ASN A 13 -0.71 4.66 7.00
N PRO A 14 -1.68 3.76 7.29
CA PRO A 14 -1.88 2.54 6.55
C PRO A 14 -2.36 2.81 5.12
N ILE A 15 -1.95 1.95 4.19
CA ILE A 15 -2.42 1.98 2.81
C ILE A 15 -3.89 1.54 2.76
N VAL A 16 -4.78 2.43 2.31
CA VAL A 16 -6.23 2.18 2.20
C VAL A 16 -6.67 1.88 0.76
N TYR A 17 -5.83 2.20 -0.22
CA TYR A 17 -6.10 1.90 -1.62
C TYR A 17 -4.80 1.67 -2.39
N CYS A 18 -4.85 0.73 -3.34
CA CYS A 18 -3.81 0.51 -4.33
C CYS A 18 -4.45 0.05 -5.65
N ASN A 19 -3.86 0.46 -6.77
CA ASN A 19 -4.32 0.03 -8.10
C ASN A 19 -3.58 -1.24 -8.57
N ALA A 20 -4.11 -1.90 -9.59
CA ALA A 20 -3.52 -3.12 -10.15
C ALA A 20 -2.08 -2.92 -10.65
N ALA A 21 -1.76 -1.73 -11.19
CA ALA A 21 -0.40 -1.41 -11.64
C ALA A 21 0.61 -1.35 -10.47
N PHE A 22 0.19 -0.88 -9.30
CA PHE A 22 0.99 -0.90 -8.08
C PHE A 22 1.21 -2.33 -7.59
N LEU A 23 0.14 -3.13 -7.53
CA LEU A 23 0.23 -4.54 -7.13
C LEU A 23 1.17 -5.33 -8.04
N GLN A 24 1.07 -5.14 -9.35
CA GLN A 24 1.97 -5.76 -10.33
C GLN A 24 3.42 -5.30 -10.19
N MET A 25 3.65 -4.04 -9.82
CA MET A 25 4.99 -3.49 -9.62
C MET A 25 5.65 -4.03 -8.35
N CYS A 26 4.90 -4.13 -7.25
CA CYS A 26 5.43 -4.56 -5.97
C CYS A 26 5.46 -6.09 -5.81
N GLY A 27 4.65 -6.82 -6.60
CA GLY A 27 4.59 -8.28 -6.55
C GLY A 27 3.79 -8.86 -5.37
N TYR A 28 3.14 -8.00 -4.58
CA TYR A 28 2.30 -8.39 -3.44
C TYR A 28 0.83 -8.44 -3.83
N ASP A 29 0.08 -9.30 -3.15
CA ASP A 29 -1.37 -9.33 -3.26
C ASP A 29 -1.99 -8.12 -2.56
N ARG A 30 -3.19 -7.73 -3.01
CA ARG A 30 -3.94 -6.61 -2.41
C ARG A 30 -4.16 -6.79 -0.92
N LYS A 31 -4.34 -8.02 -0.43
CA LYS A 31 -4.54 -8.31 0.99
C LYS A 31 -3.27 -8.12 1.82
N GLU A 32 -2.10 -8.24 1.20
CA GLU A 32 -0.82 -8.04 1.85
C GLU A 32 -0.46 -6.56 1.92
N VAL A 33 -0.95 -5.75 0.97
CA VAL A 33 -0.68 -4.31 0.88
C VAL A 33 -1.66 -3.47 1.71
N LEU A 34 -2.95 -3.79 1.68
CA LEU A 34 -3.96 -3.00 2.38
C LEU A 34 -3.79 -3.12 3.90
N GLY A 35 -3.79 -1.98 4.59
CA GLY A 35 -3.61 -1.91 6.04
C GLY A 35 -2.15 -1.92 6.51
N GLN A 36 -1.18 -2.10 5.62
CA GLN A 36 0.23 -1.96 5.95
C GLN A 36 0.65 -0.51 6.04
N ASP A 37 1.63 -0.24 6.89
CA ASP A 37 2.31 1.05 6.96
C ASP A 37 3.02 1.36 5.64
N TYR A 38 3.16 2.64 5.32
CA TYR A 38 3.84 3.08 4.09
C TYR A 38 5.29 2.56 3.98
N PHE A 39 5.93 2.28 5.11
CA PHE A 39 7.30 1.77 5.19
C PHE A 39 7.46 0.27 4.89
N PHE A 40 6.38 -0.48 4.67
CA PHE A 40 6.48 -1.92 4.43
C PHE A 40 7.33 -2.29 3.19
N LEU A 41 7.43 -1.37 2.22
CA LEU A 41 8.26 -1.54 1.02
C LEU A 41 9.77 -1.34 1.26
N ILE A 42 10.18 -0.83 2.43
CA ILE A 42 11.57 -0.44 2.73
C ILE A 42 12.26 -1.45 3.69
N GLY A 43 11.84 -2.72 3.64
CA GLY A 43 12.52 -3.82 4.33
C GLY A 43 13.94 -4.04 3.83
#